data_AF-G9NBI5-F1
#
_entry.id   AF-G9NBI5-F1
#
_cell.length_a   1.000
_cell.length_b   1.000
_cell.length_c   1.000
_cell.angle_alpha   90.00
_cell.angle_beta   90.00
_cell.angle_gamma   90.00
#
_symmetry.space_group_name_H-M   'P 1'
#
loop_
_entity.id
_entity.type
_entity.pdbx_description
1 polymer ?
#
loop_
_entity_poly.entity_id
_entity_poly.type
_entity_poly.pdbx_seq_one_letter_code
_entity_poly.pdbx_strand_id
1 'polypeptide(L)'
;MKLKALFLLAFSGVSHQVAANAIPCNDSTDASTLLESIIDSIGGSNALKSVHRLVYKAEGIYRSQTLTQNYNLYHSDQSVAETGSETLSFDLSSGLRARIDRYYRYNDYWIWAQPGLEPSMNYSIVLKDGADGFACFTKGQNSFFVNDPTQTLGYVDSYLADYLIHQAQQFALPCLIVNATSHRPYKIRSLENHATYGKSTNDLLLSNYSTVSFDDNSRLKLQLPYRLQTIYNSTDVLEDVKLDSISVNPLIKAGFFDPVLPSKDTSSPQVPKQSALYPRSEVHEFFEAGLWGGPFESFFNTSHVVVTHPIPNIPQIMAVYVGYADYVQLVLNFTDGVLITDAAPHRSRILIQWVKETLNKSVTHIVPSHHHRDHAGGVPDYVEAGAVLVVPEVAKRFYSDINNGSVSFATYNEKNPFVLKDANIQFRSLWRDENPHARDWSYGIATSACPEKNEGVVAFVADVWSPDPDDGGMGDAVRFDIGYARQWLDAAVGDGLPRDTVVVGAHGGNTTIDKLESLITITGYEYPNLETKDWKTGGALCKHH
;
A
#
# COMPACT_ATOMS: atom_id res chain seq x y z
N MET A 1 -38.44 -24.63 -3.08
CA MET A 1 -37.82 -25.66 -2.23
C MET A 1 -36.43 -26.16 -2.70
N LYS A 2 -35.92 -25.78 -3.88
CA LYS A 2 -34.49 -25.93 -4.27
C LYS A 2 -33.71 -24.60 -4.39
N LEU A 3 -34.38 -23.45 -4.25
CA LEU A 3 -33.77 -22.12 -4.50
C LEU A 3 -33.08 -21.46 -3.29
N LYS A 4 -33.41 -21.83 -2.04
CA LYS A 4 -32.84 -21.18 -0.84
C LYS A 4 -31.56 -21.85 -0.31
N ALA A 5 -31.29 -23.11 -0.67
CA ALA A 5 -30.01 -23.76 -0.37
C ALA A 5 -28.88 -23.26 -1.31
N LEU A 6 -29.25 -22.79 -2.51
CA LEU A 6 -28.34 -22.07 -3.39
C LEU A 6 -28.00 -20.66 -2.89
N PHE A 7 -28.74 -20.05 -1.96
CA PHE A 7 -28.42 -18.68 -1.51
C PHE A 7 -27.13 -18.62 -0.66
N LEU A 8 -26.69 -19.75 -0.11
CA LEU A 8 -25.37 -19.93 0.53
C LEU A 8 -24.29 -20.46 -0.46
N LEU A 9 -24.64 -20.69 -1.73
CA LEU A 9 -23.80 -21.38 -2.73
C LEU A 9 -23.80 -20.71 -4.14
N ALA A 10 -24.54 -19.63 -4.37
CA ALA A 10 -24.78 -19.06 -5.70
C ALA A 10 -23.91 -17.84 -6.06
N PHE A 11 -22.85 -17.54 -5.29
CA PHE A 11 -21.87 -16.52 -5.68
C PHE A 11 -20.51 -17.08 -6.12
N SER A 12 -20.35 -18.41 -6.27
CA SER A 12 -19.14 -19.00 -6.87
C SER A 12 -19.14 -19.00 -8.42
N GLY A 13 -19.96 -18.16 -9.05
CA GLY A 13 -20.03 -18.01 -10.50
C GLY A 13 -18.94 -17.09 -11.04
N VAL A 14 -17.68 -17.56 -11.07
CA VAL A 14 -16.69 -17.05 -12.02
C VAL A 14 -16.32 -18.19 -12.96
N SER A 15 -17.07 -18.30 -14.05
CA SER A 15 -16.64 -18.99 -15.25
C SER A 15 -15.56 -18.15 -15.94
N HIS A 16 -14.30 -18.33 -15.54
CA HIS A 16 -13.16 -18.14 -16.44
C HIS A 16 -12.18 -19.30 -16.25
N GLN A 17 -11.86 -19.92 -17.37
CA GLN A 17 -10.91 -21.03 -17.47
C GLN A 17 -9.57 -20.62 -16.87
N VAL A 18 -9.24 -21.16 -15.70
CA VAL A 18 -7.87 -21.29 -15.22
C VAL A 18 -7.67 -22.78 -14.98
N ALA A 19 -6.92 -23.42 -15.87
CA ALA A 19 -6.45 -24.78 -15.67
C ALA A 19 -5.44 -24.77 -14.50
N ALA A 20 -5.95 -24.87 -13.28
CA ALA A 20 -5.14 -25.19 -12.12
C ALA A 20 -5.06 -26.71 -12.03
N ASN A 21 -3.84 -27.25 -12.04
CA ASN A 21 -3.57 -28.63 -11.69
C ASN A 21 -4.17 -28.90 -10.31
N ALA A 22 -5.30 -29.62 -10.29
CA ALA A 22 -5.89 -30.11 -9.06
C ALA A 22 -4.86 -31.05 -8.42
N ILE A 23 -4.30 -30.62 -7.29
CA ILE A 23 -3.58 -31.53 -6.40
C ILE A 23 -4.61 -32.62 -6.02
N PRO A 24 -4.33 -33.91 -6.26
CA PRO A 24 -5.29 -34.95 -5.97
C PRO A 24 -5.48 -35.04 -4.46
N CYS A 25 -6.61 -34.52 -3.97
CA CYS A 25 -7.07 -34.75 -2.61
C CYS A 25 -7.39 -36.24 -2.49
N ASN A 26 -6.47 -36.98 -1.87
CA ASN A 26 -6.65 -38.37 -1.53
C ASN A 26 -7.44 -38.43 -0.22
N ASP A 27 -8.77 -38.33 -0.26
CA ASP A 27 -9.61 -38.65 0.90
C ASP A 27 -11.02 -39.08 0.49
N SER A 28 -11.43 -40.22 1.03
CA SER A 28 -12.66 -40.98 0.73
C SER A 28 -13.94 -40.38 1.33
N THR A 29 -13.99 -39.05 1.53
CA THR A 29 -15.14 -38.37 2.16
C THR A 29 -15.90 -37.60 1.09
N ASP A 30 -17.16 -37.97 0.84
CA ASP A 30 -18.02 -37.26 -0.09
C ASP A 30 -18.15 -35.78 0.32
N ALA A 31 -18.01 -34.86 -0.65
CA ALA A 31 -18.08 -33.42 -0.41
C ALA A 31 -19.41 -33.01 0.24
N SER A 32 -20.49 -33.72 -0.06
CA SER A 32 -21.81 -33.51 0.54
C SER A 32 -21.79 -33.84 2.03
N THR A 33 -21.21 -34.98 2.42
CA THR A 33 -21.08 -35.40 3.82
C THR A 33 -20.21 -34.44 4.63
N LEU A 34 -19.14 -33.93 4.03
CA LEU A 34 -18.30 -32.91 4.66
C LEU A 34 -19.10 -31.62 4.90
N LEU A 35 -19.84 -31.16 3.89
CA LEU A 35 -20.69 -29.97 3.99
C LEU A 35 -21.77 -30.11 5.07
N GLU A 36 -22.42 -31.27 5.16
CA GLU A 36 -23.40 -31.56 6.22
C GLU A 36 -22.76 -31.51 7.60
N SER A 37 -21.58 -32.13 7.76
CA SER A 37 -20.82 -32.11 9.02
C SER A 37 -20.43 -30.69 9.45
N ILE A 38 -20.06 -29.85 8.48
CA ILE A 38 -19.77 -28.43 8.72
C ILE A 38 -21.02 -27.70 9.18
N ILE A 39 -22.14 -27.84 8.44
CA ILE A 39 -23.42 -27.21 8.77
C ILE A 39 -23.86 -27.58 10.19
N ASP A 40 -23.76 -28.86 10.55
CA ASP A 40 -24.12 -29.35 11.87
C ASP A 40 -23.18 -28.80 12.95
N SER A 41 -21.87 -28.71 12.67
CA SER A 41 -20.89 -28.16 13.61
C SER A 41 -21.13 -26.70 14.01
N ILE A 42 -21.80 -25.92 13.15
CA ILE A 42 -22.09 -24.50 13.37
C ILE A 42 -23.51 -24.21 13.84
N GLY A 43 -24.36 -25.22 14.04
CA GLY A 43 -25.72 -25.07 14.58
C GLY A 43 -26.83 -25.72 13.75
N GLY A 44 -26.49 -26.33 12.61
CA GLY A 44 -27.40 -27.07 11.75
C GLY A 44 -28.17 -26.18 10.76
N SER A 45 -28.76 -26.84 9.74
CA SER A 45 -29.41 -26.16 8.62
C SER A 45 -30.57 -25.24 9.03
N ASN A 46 -31.30 -25.60 10.09
CA ASN A 46 -32.43 -24.81 10.59
C ASN A 46 -31.97 -23.48 11.18
N ALA A 47 -30.92 -23.48 12.00
CA ALA A 47 -30.37 -22.26 12.57
C ALA A 47 -29.82 -21.34 11.47
N LEU A 48 -29.01 -21.89 10.54
CA LEU A 48 -28.42 -21.09 9.46
C LEU A 48 -29.47 -20.42 8.56
N LYS A 49 -30.56 -21.13 8.21
CA LYS A 49 -31.65 -20.56 7.40
C LYS A 49 -32.44 -19.46 8.10
N SER A 50 -32.39 -19.43 9.43
CA SER A 50 -33.04 -18.41 10.25
C SER A 50 -32.19 -17.16 10.41
N VAL A 51 -30.93 -17.16 9.99
CA VAL A 51 -30.08 -15.97 10.05
C VAL A 51 -30.54 -14.95 9.00
N HIS A 52 -30.87 -13.76 9.48
CA HIS A 52 -31.24 -12.61 8.65
C HIS A 52 -30.36 -11.41 8.95
N ARG A 53 -29.86 -11.28 10.19
CA ARG A 53 -28.95 -10.20 10.60
C ARG A 53 -27.88 -10.73 11.53
N LEU A 54 -26.68 -10.14 11.42
CA LEU A 54 -25.55 -10.42 12.30
C LEU A 54 -24.92 -9.10 12.71
N VAL A 55 -24.51 -8.99 13.97
CA VAL A 55 -23.69 -7.86 14.44
C VAL A 55 -22.53 -8.43 15.23
N TYR A 56 -21.31 -8.12 14.77
CA TYR A 56 -20.06 -8.40 15.47
C TYR A 56 -19.56 -7.09 16.08
N LYS A 57 -19.21 -7.12 17.36
CA LYS A 57 -18.64 -5.95 18.05
C LYS A 57 -17.30 -6.32 18.67
N ALA A 58 -16.28 -5.54 18.34
CA ALA A 58 -14.98 -5.52 18.98
C ALA A 58 -14.78 -4.12 19.58
N GLU A 59 -14.87 -4.01 20.90
CA GLU A 59 -14.63 -2.80 21.67
C GLU A 59 -13.25 -2.82 22.34
N GLY A 60 -12.66 -4.02 22.53
CA GLY A 60 -11.40 -4.21 23.23
C GLY A 60 -10.16 -4.35 22.35
N ILE A 61 -10.19 -5.20 21.31
CA ILE A 61 -9.02 -5.48 20.46
C ILE A 61 -9.41 -5.34 18.99
N TYR A 62 -8.91 -4.26 18.40
CA TYR A 62 -8.74 -4.08 16.97
C TYR A 62 -7.31 -3.58 16.75
N ARG A 63 -6.56 -4.33 15.94
CA ARG A 63 -5.20 -4.00 15.52
C ARG A 63 -5.05 -4.26 14.05
N SER A 64 -4.25 -3.44 13.39
CA SER A 64 -3.92 -3.63 11.98
C SER A 64 -2.46 -3.31 11.69
N GLN A 65 -1.93 -4.01 10.69
CA GLN A 65 -0.60 -3.83 10.12
C GLN A 65 -0.71 -3.59 8.63
N THR A 66 0.40 -3.16 8.01
CA THR A 66 0.45 -2.90 6.58
C THR A 66 1.55 -3.70 5.88
N LEU A 67 1.38 -3.92 4.58
CA LEU A 67 2.43 -4.42 3.68
C LEU A 67 3.20 -3.28 2.99
N THR A 68 2.69 -2.04 3.06
CA THR A 68 3.15 -0.93 2.22
C THR A 68 4.32 -0.14 2.77
N GLN A 69 4.54 -0.19 4.08
CA GLN A 69 5.43 0.74 4.82
C GLN A 69 6.29 -0.02 5.84
N ASN A 70 6.73 -1.24 5.52
CA ASN A 70 7.50 -2.07 6.43
C ASN A 70 8.99 -1.72 6.42
N TYR A 71 9.66 -1.83 7.56
CA TYR A 71 11.11 -1.76 7.60
C TYR A 71 11.73 -3.06 7.08
N ASN A 72 11.08 -4.19 7.34
CA ASN A 72 11.49 -5.51 6.88
C ASN A 72 10.94 -5.82 5.48
N LEU A 73 11.82 -6.33 4.62
CA LEU A 73 11.45 -6.77 3.27
C LEU A 73 10.45 -7.93 3.23
N TYR A 74 10.47 -8.83 4.21
CA TYR A 74 9.82 -10.15 4.08
C TYR A 74 8.66 -10.37 5.04
N HIS A 75 8.48 -9.47 6.01
CA HIS A 75 7.47 -9.61 7.04
C HIS A 75 6.84 -8.26 7.34
N SER A 76 5.56 -8.28 7.67
CA SER A 76 4.90 -7.10 8.21
C SER A 76 5.45 -6.81 9.60
N ASP A 77 6.03 -5.63 9.77
CA ASP A 77 6.52 -5.13 11.06
C ASP A 77 5.96 -3.75 11.40
N GLN A 78 5.24 -3.11 10.47
CA GLN A 78 4.66 -1.81 10.68
C GLN A 78 3.17 -1.87 10.98
N SER A 79 2.79 -1.27 12.11
CA SER A 79 1.38 -1.17 12.53
C SER A 79 0.71 0.04 11.89
N VAL A 80 -0.54 -0.13 11.48
CA VAL A 80 -1.45 0.98 11.16
C VAL A 80 -2.18 1.40 12.42
N ALA A 81 -2.90 0.48 13.06
CA ALA A 81 -3.62 0.72 14.30
C ALA A 81 -3.14 -0.23 15.41
N GLU A 82 -2.73 0.32 16.56
CA GLU A 82 -2.39 -0.49 17.75
C GLU A 82 -3.58 -0.74 18.66
N THR A 83 -4.60 0.11 18.54
CA THR A 83 -5.83 0.07 19.32
C THR A 83 -6.98 0.67 18.54
N GLY A 84 -8.16 0.12 18.76
CA GLY A 84 -9.38 0.61 18.17
C GLY A 84 -10.57 -0.26 18.55
N SER A 85 -11.67 0.00 17.86
CA SER A 85 -12.90 -0.76 17.94
C SER A 85 -13.54 -0.86 16.55
N GLU A 86 -14.25 -1.95 16.32
CA GLU A 86 -14.97 -2.20 15.09
C GLU A 86 -16.35 -2.77 15.42
N THR A 87 -17.37 -2.32 14.69
CA THR A 87 -18.67 -2.99 14.64
C THR A 87 -19.01 -3.31 13.19
N LEU A 88 -19.17 -4.60 12.90
CA LEU A 88 -19.62 -5.11 11.62
C LEU A 88 -21.08 -5.54 11.74
N SER A 89 -21.97 -4.87 11.02
CA SER A 89 -23.40 -5.19 11.00
C SER A 89 -23.79 -5.67 9.61
N PHE A 90 -24.59 -6.74 9.54
CA PHE A 90 -25.04 -7.36 8.30
C PHE A 90 -26.55 -7.52 8.29
N ASP A 91 -27.18 -7.30 7.14
CA ASP A 91 -28.53 -7.73 6.81
C ASP A 91 -28.47 -8.59 5.53
N LEU A 92 -28.98 -9.82 5.63
CA LEU A 92 -28.93 -10.86 4.62
C LEU A 92 -30.33 -11.18 4.06
N SER A 93 -31.35 -10.39 4.43
CA SER A 93 -32.75 -10.71 4.11
C SER A 93 -33.12 -10.54 2.63
N SER A 94 -32.43 -9.66 1.90
CA SER A 94 -32.73 -9.34 0.49
C SER A 94 -31.47 -9.09 -0.34
N GLY A 95 -30.39 -9.84 -0.07
CA GLY A 95 -29.02 -9.56 -0.54
C GLY A 95 -28.12 -9.16 0.63
N LEU A 96 -26.83 -8.95 0.38
CA LEU A 96 -25.89 -8.50 1.40
C LEU A 96 -25.96 -6.97 1.52
N ARG A 97 -26.40 -6.50 2.68
CA ARG A 97 -26.16 -5.13 3.13
C ARG A 97 -25.27 -5.20 4.36
N ALA A 98 -24.28 -4.33 4.44
CA ALA A 98 -23.48 -4.23 5.66
C ALA A 98 -23.21 -2.79 6.05
N ARG A 99 -22.84 -2.63 7.31
CA ARG A 99 -22.34 -1.38 7.87
C ARG A 99 -21.11 -1.68 8.71
N ILE A 100 -20.06 -0.92 8.47
CA ILE A 100 -18.78 -0.99 9.16
C ILE A 100 -18.63 0.32 9.93
N ASP A 101 -18.65 0.24 11.25
CA ASP A 101 -18.32 1.37 12.13
C ASP A 101 -16.94 1.09 12.72
N ARG A 102 -15.95 1.94 12.39
CA ARG A 102 -14.56 1.77 12.85
C ARG A 102 -14.10 3.02 13.58
N TYR A 103 -13.39 2.77 14.68
CA TYR A 103 -12.65 3.77 15.42
C TYR A 103 -11.26 3.24 15.70
N TYR A 104 -10.21 3.97 15.38
CA TYR A 104 -8.85 3.58 15.76
C TYR A 104 -7.91 4.77 15.83
N ARG A 105 -6.76 4.56 16.46
CA ARG A 105 -5.66 5.52 16.47
C ARG A 105 -4.51 4.96 15.64
N TYR A 106 -3.91 5.82 14.84
CA TYR A 106 -2.69 5.45 14.14
C TYR A 106 -1.57 5.17 15.14
N ASN A 107 -0.71 4.21 14.80
CA ASN A 107 0.58 4.02 15.45
C ASN A 107 1.46 5.28 15.26
N ASP A 108 2.44 5.47 16.14
CA ASP A 108 3.36 6.61 16.14
C ASP A 108 4.19 6.76 14.86
N TYR A 109 4.42 5.68 14.11
CA TYR A 109 5.01 5.74 12.78
C TYR A 109 4.36 6.78 11.89
N TRP A 110 3.04 6.94 11.93
CA TRP A 110 2.30 7.83 11.03
C TRP A 110 2.38 9.31 11.42
N ILE A 111 3.22 9.67 12.40
CA ILE A 111 3.41 11.07 12.84
C ILE A 111 3.93 11.96 11.70
N TRP A 112 4.68 11.41 10.74
CA TRP A 112 5.13 12.16 9.55
C TRP A 112 3.95 12.63 8.68
N ALA A 113 2.86 11.87 8.62
CA ALA A 113 1.65 12.22 7.87
C ALA A 113 0.67 13.05 8.71
N GLN A 114 0.57 12.75 10.00
CA GLN A 114 -0.35 13.38 10.95
C GLN A 114 0.36 13.66 12.28
N PRO A 115 1.10 14.79 12.40
CA PRO A 115 1.93 15.08 13.58
C PRO A 115 1.17 15.10 14.91
N GLY A 116 -0.12 15.45 14.87
CA GLY A 116 -0.98 15.46 16.05
C GLY A 116 -1.46 14.08 16.48
N LEU A 117 -1.37 13.06 15.60
CA LEU A 117 -2.03 11.74 15.73
C LEU A 117 -3.51 11.85 16.14
N GLU A 118 -4.13 12.99 15.83
CA GLU A 118 -5.46 13.40 16.23
C GLU A 118 -6.14 14.15 15.06
N PRO A 119 -7.44 13.93 14.82
CA PRO A 119 -8.29 12.99 15.53
C PRO A 119 -7.99 11.54 15.11
N SER A 120 -8.18 10.62 16.06
CA SER A 120 -8.45 9.21 15.78
C SER A 120 -9.39 9.02 14.59
N MET A 121 -9.10 8.06 13.73
CA MET A 121 -9.96 7.67 12.63
C MET A 121 -11.30 7.21 13.18
N ASN A 122 -12.40 7.79 12.68
CA ASN A 122 -13.74 7.49 13.16
C ASN A 122 -14.74 7.62 12.03
N TYR A 123 -15.04 6.49 11.40
CA TYR A 123 -15.89 6.47 10.22
C TYR A 123 -16.95 5.38 10.27
N SER A 124 -17.99 5.59 9.45
CA SER A 124 -19.05 4.62 9.21
C SER A 124 -19.24 4.46 7.71
N ILE A 125 -19.11 3.23 7.21
CA ILE A 125 -19.36 2.89 5.79
C ILE A 125 -20.58 1.98 5.73
N VAL A 126 -21.51 2.27 4.82
CA VAL A 126 -22.57 1.33 4.44
C VAL A 126 -22.27 0.76 3.05
N LEU A 127 -22.60 -0.51 2.86
CA LEU A 127 -22.37 -1.22 1.61
C LEU A 127 -23.56 -2.10 1.24
N LYS A 128 -23.71 -2.30 -0.07
CA LYS A 128 -24.76 -3.11 -0.68
C LYS A 128 -24.17 -3.89 -1.84
N ASP A 129 -24.46 -5.19 -1.91
CA ASP A 129 -24.08 -6.02 -3.06
C ASP A 129 -25.12 -5.98 -4.21
N GLY A 130 -24.84 -6.71 -5.28
CA GLY A 130 -25.74 -6.84 -6.43
C GLY A 130 -25.46 -5.84 -7.56
N ALA A 131 -26.34 -5.84 -8.57
CA ALA A 131 -26.17 -5.06 -9.81
C ALA A 131 -26.23 -3.54 -9.59
N ASP A 132 -26.87 -3.10 -8.51
CA ASP A 132 -26.92 -1.72 -8.03
C ASP A 132 -26.13 -1.55 -6.73
N GLY A 133 -25.10 -2.38 -6.55
CA GLY A 133 -24.23 -2.36 -5.38
C GLY A 133 -23.43 -1.07 -5.26
N PHE A 134 -23.00 -0.76 -4.05
CA PHE A 134 -22.22 0.44 -3.72
C PHE A 134 -21.52 0.29 -2.37
N ALA A 135 -20.58 1.20 -2.10
CA ALA A 135 -20.12 1.52 -0.76
C ALA A 135 -20.15 3.05 -0.56
N CYS A 136 -20.48 3.50 0.65
CA CYS A 136 -20.71 4.91 0.96
C CYS A 136 -20.30 5.22 2.40
N PHE A 137 -19.41 6.20 2.57
CA PHE A 137 -19.15 6.82 3.86
C PHE A 137 -20.37 7.63 4.30
N THR A 138 -20.90 7.31 5.46
CA THR A 138 -22.05 7.99 6.09
C THR A 138 -21.62 8.84 7.29
N LYS A 139 -20.37 8.68 7.73
CA LYS A 139 -19.72 9.46 8.77
C LYS A 139 -18.22 9.41 8.53
N GLY A 140 -17.56 10.57 8.61
CA GLY A 140 -16.11 10.67 8.55
C GLY A 140 -15.52 10.02 7.30
N GLN A 141 -14.24 9.65 7.37
CA GLN A 141 -13.53 9.11 6.24
C GLN A 141 -12.29 8.29 6.63
N ASN A 142 -11.65 7.70 5.62
CA ASN A 142 -10.43 6.91 5.76
C ASN A 142 -9.30 7.41 4.86
N SER A 143 -8.88 8.67 5.00
CA SER A 143 -7.84 9.28 4.14
C SER A 143 -6.88 10.20 4.90
N PHE A 144 -5.59 10.11 4.56
CA PHE A 144 -4.53 11.00 5.03
C PHE A 144 -4.50 12.36 4.32
N PHE A 145 -5.04 12.45 3.11
CA PHE A 145 -4.87 13.61 2.23
C PHE A 145 -5.86 14.75 2.47
N VAL A 146 -6.61 14.68 3.56
CA VAL A 146 -7.74 15.57 3.83
C VAL A 146 -7.48 16.48 5.02
N ASN A 147 -7.80 17.76 4.84
CA ASN A 147 -7.62 18.78 5.88
C ASN A 147 -8.59 18.60 7.06
N ASP A 148 -9.74 17.95 6.84
CA ASP A 148 -10.73 17.65 7.89
C ASP A 148 -11.09 16.15 7.87
N PRO A 149 -10.47 15.33 8.73
CA PRO A 149 -10.77 13.89 8.83
C PRO A 149 -12.18 13.61 9.39
N THR A 150 -12.89 14.62 9.92
CA THR A 150 -14.29 14.48 10.34
C THR A 150 -15.28 14.64 9.18
N GLN A 151 -14.82 15.17 8.05
CA GLN A 151 -15.63 15.33 6.85
C GLN A 151 -16.04 13.96 6.28
N THR A 152 -17.34 13.79 6.03
CA THR A 152 -17.87 12.59 5.38
C THR A 152 -17.62 12.64 3.86
N LEU A 153 -17.04 11.57 3.29
CA LEU A 153 -16.69 11.48 1.85
C LEU A 153 -17.85 11.09 0.91
N GLY A 154 -18.88 10.40 1.40
CA GLY A 154 -19.96 9.88 0.56
C GLY A 154 -19.60 8.62 -0.22
N TYR A 155 -20.12 8.49 -1.45
CA TYR A 155 -19.90 7.31 -2.27
C TYR A 155 -18.44 7.17 -2.71
N VAL A 156 -17.91 5.96 -2.59
CA VAL A 156 -16.54 5.65 -3.02
C VAL A 156 -16.49 5.24 -4.49
N ASP A 157 -15.29 5.17 -5.06
CA ASP A 157 -15.09 4.66 -6.42
C ASP A 157 -15.40 3.15 -6.52
N SER A 158 -15.55 2.67 -7.75
CA SER A 158 -15.95 1.28 -8.03
C SER A 158 -14.94 0.22 -7.56
N TYR A 159 -13.65 0.56 -7.43
CA TYR A 159 -12.61 -0.39 -7.04
C TYR A 159 -12.61 -0.56 -5.52
N LEU A 160 -12.71 0.53 -4.76
CA LEU A 160 -12.89 0.48 -3.32
C LEU A 160 -14.22 -0.19 -2.93
N ALA A 161 -15.30 0.08 -3.68
CA ALA A 161 -16.56 -0.63 -3.47
C ALA A 161 -16.44 -2.15 -3.67
N ASP A 162 -15.71 -2.59 -4.71
CA ASP A 162 -15.44 -4.02 -4.94
C ASP A 162 -14.62 -4.66 -3.82
N TYR A 163 -13.56 -4.01 -3.35
CA TYR A 163 -12.77 -4.48 -2.22
C TYR A 163 -13.64 -4.63 -0.95
N LEU A 164 -14.38 -3.58 -0.56
CA LEU A 164 -15.17 -3.58 0.67
C LEU A 164 -16.31 -4.61 0.64
N ILE A 165 -16.98 -4.77 -0.50
CA ILE A 165 -18.01 -5.81 -0.66
C ILE A 165 -17.38 -7.20 -0.65
N HIS A 166 -16.21 -7.38 -1.28
CA HIS A 166 -15.50 -8.64 -1.22
C HIS A 166 -15.11 -9.02 0.21
N GLN A 167 -14.57 -8.08 1.00
CA GLN A 167 -14.27 -8.29 2.42
C GLN A 167 -15.55 -8.61 3.21
N ALA A 168 -16.62 -7.84 3.03
CA ALA A 168 -17.90 -8.12 3.67
C ALA A 168 -18.44 -9.52 3.30
N GLN A 169 -18.24 -9.96 2.06
CA GLN A 169 -18.55 -11.31 1.60
C GLN A 169 -17.60 -12.36 2.21
N GLN A 170 -16.32 -12.06 2.43
CA GLN A 170 -15.39 -12.96 3.14
C GLN A 170 -15.84 -13.20 4.59
N PHE A 171 -16.22 -12.13 5.29
CA PHE A 171 -16.84 -12.24 6.61
C PHE A 171 -18.20 -12.95 6.56
N ALA A 172 -18.93 -12.82 5.45
CA ALA A 172 -20.23 -13.45 5.28
C ALA A 172 -20.15 -14.94 4.88
N LEU A 173 -19.22 -15.38 4.02
CA LEU A 173 -18.90 -16.76 3.52
C LEU A 173 -18.07 -16.73 2.21
N PRO A 174 -16.83 -17.29 2.10
CA PRO A 174 -16.56 -18.40 1.15
C PRO A 174 -15.31 -19.32 1.42
N CYS A 175 -15.08 -20.32 0.55
CA CYS A 175 -13.94 -21.28 0.50
C CYS A 175 -13.37 -21.74 1.86
N LEU A 176 -14.13 -22.61 2.51
CA LEU A 176 -13.92 -23.06 3.87
C LEU A 176 -12.83 -24.13 3.96
N ILE A 177 -11.69 -23.82 4.57
CA ILE A 177 -10.82 -24.84 5.15
C ILE A 177 -11.34 -25.11 6.56
N VAL A 178 -11.54 -26.39 6.86
CA VAL A 178 -12.20 -26.82 8.10
C VAL A 178 -11.26 -27.59 8.99
N ASN A 179 -11.46 -27.46 10.29
CA ASN A 179 -10.73 -28.26 11.26
C ASN A 179 -11.20 -29.72 11.15
N ALA A 180 -10.26 -30.64 10.85
CA ALA A 180 -10.57 -32.04 10.56
C ALA A 180 -11.29 -32.79 11.70
N THR A 181 -11.18 -32.32 12.94
CA THR A 181 -11.82 -32.98 14.10
C THR A 181 -13.16 -32.35 14.43
N SER A 182 -13.23 -31.03 14.50
CA SER A 182 -14.43 -30.30 14.90
C SER A 182 -15.39 -29.99 13.75
N HIS A 183 -14.93 -30.12 12.50
CA HIS A 183 -15.60 -29.71 11.26
C HIS A 183 -15.97 -28.23 11.19
N ARG A 184 -15.53 -27.41 12.15
CA ARG A 184 -15.78 -25.97 12.14
C ARG A 184 -14.91 -25.28 11.09
N PRO A 185 -15.40 -24.18 10.50
CA PRO A 185 -14.55 -23.30 9.73
C PRO A 185 -13.30 -22.92 10.52
N TYR A 186 -12.16 -23.02 9.87
CA TYR A 186 -10.88 -22.56 10.42
C TYR A 186 -10.36 -21.37 9.64
N LYS A 187 -10.48 -21.42 8.31
CA LYS A 187 -9.90 -20.42 7.43
C LYS A 187 -10.72 -20.22 6.17
N ILE A 188 -10.84 -18.98 5.75
CA ILE A 188 -11.48 -18.53 4.52
C ILE A 188 -10.37 -17.97 3.64
N ARG A 189 -10.06 -18.64 2.52
CA ARG A 189 -8.95 -18.25 1.64
C ARG A 189 -9.44 -17.45 0.44
N SER A 190 -8.90 -16.25 0.28
CA SER A 190 -8.96 -15.52 -0.99
C SER A 190 -7.62 -15.61 -1.71
N LEU A 191 -7.71 -15.82 -3.03
CA LEU A 191 -6.57 -15.78 -3.92
C LEU A 191 -6.56 -14.43 -4.62
N GLU A 192 -5.38 -13.83 -4.67
CA GLU A 192 -5.17 -12.55 -5.34
C GLU A 192 -3.81 -12.54 -6.04
N ASN A 193 -3.58 -11.51 -6.84
CA ASN A 193 -2.29 -11.27 -7.48
C ASN A 193 -1.76 -9.93 -6.96
N HIS A 194 -0.66 -9.97 -6.23
CA HIS A 194 0.07 -8.80 -5.79
C HIS A 194 1.08 -8.39 -6.86
N ALA A 195 1.25 -7.09 -7.10
CA ALA A 195 2.11 -6.63 -8.18
C ALA A 195 3.59 -6.99 -7.93
N THR A 196 4.00 -7.07 -6.66
CA THR A 196 5.37 -7.45 -6.26
C THR A 196 5.53 -8.94 -5.98
N TYR A 197 4.60 -9.52 -5.21
CA TYR A 197 4.71 -10.92 -4.73
C TYR A 197 4.10 -11.93 -5.69
N GLY A 198 3.45 -11.47 -6.76
CA GLY A 198 2.68 -12.32 -7.66
C GLY A 198 1.51 -12.98 -6.94
N LYS A 199 1.29 -14.27 -7.22
CA LYS A 199 0.17 -15.05 -6.66
C LYS A 199 0.25 -15.10 -5.14
N SER A 200 -0.73 -14.50 -4.48
CA SER A 200 -0.76 -14.33 -3.03
C SER A 200 -2.08 -14.83 -2.44
N THR A 201 -2.08 -15.05 -1.12
CA THR A 201 -3.28 -15.45 -0.36
C THR A 201 -3.61 -14.40 0.69
N ASN A 202 -4.87 -14.01 0.75
CA ASN A 202 -5.43 -13.19 1.80
C ASN A 202 -6.45 -14.04 2.57
N ASP A 203 -6.01 -14.60 3.69
CA ASP A 203 -6.73 -15.62 4.45
C ASP A 203 -7.41 -14.99 5.69
N LEU A 204 -8.74 -15.11 5.82
CA LEU A 204 -9.45 -14.80 7.06
C LEU A 204 -9.46 -16.03 7.98
N LEU A 205 -8.74 -15.94 9.10
CA LEU A 205 -8.63 -16.97 10.12
C LEU A 205 -9.70 -16.81 11.20
N LEU A 206 -10.35 -17.92 11.56
CA LEU A 206 -11.48 -17.96 12.48
C LEU A 206 -11.12 -18.83 13.70
N SER A 207 -11.19 -18.25 14.90
CA SER A 207 -10.83 -18.97 16.13
C SER A 207 -11.70 -18.60 17.33
N ASN A 208 -11.51 -19.33 18.43
CA ASN A 208 -12.22 -19.13 19.70
C ASN A 208 -13.75 -19.17 19.57
N TYR A 209 -14.26 -20.22 18.93
CA TYR A 209 -15.70 -20.37 18.74
C TYR A 209 -16.46 -20.47 20.06
N SER A 210 -17.59 -19.77 20.14
CA SER A 210 -18.54 -19.88 21.26
C SER A 210 -19.97 -20.07 20.77
N THR A 211 -20.82 -20.54 21.67
CA THR A 211 -22.25 -20.72 21.39
C THR A 211 -22.98 -19.38 21.52
N VAL A 212 -23.67 -18.95 20.47
CA VAL A 212 -24.45 -17.71 20.42
C VAL A 212 -25.91 -18.04 20.16
N SER A 213 -26.81 -17.53 20.99
CA SER A 213 -28.27 -17.65 20.80
C SER A 213 -28.81 -16.57 19.88
N PHE A 214 -29.94 -16.83 19.23
CA PHE A 214 -30.63 -15.80 18.45
C PHE A 214 -31.37 -14.85 19.39
N ASP A 215 -31.26 -13.56 19.14
CA ASP A 215 -31.87 -12.49 19.93
C ASP A 215 -33.41 -12.58 19.86
N ASP A 216 -33.94 -13.04 18.72
CA ASP A 216 -35.37 -13.23 18.47
C ASP A 216 -35.87 -14.66 18.76
N ASN A 217 -34.97 -15.63 18.99
CA ASN A 217 -35.33 -17.03 19.23
C ASN A 217 -34.26 -17.81 20.01
N SER A 218 -34.39 -17.84 21.34
CA SER A 218 -33.43 -18.50 22.24
C SER A 218 -33.27 -20.02 22.05
N ARG A 219 -34.16 -20.69 21.29
CA ARG A 219 -34.04 -22.13 20.99
C ARG A 219 -33.03 -22.42 19.88
N LEU A 220 -32.78 -21.45 19.01
CA LEU A 220 -31.77 -21.56 17.96
C LEU A 220 -30.42 -21.07 18.50
N LYS A 221 -29.34 -21.74 18.09
CA LYS A 221 -27.99 -21.43 18.50
C LYS A 221 -27.02 -21.66 17.34
N LEU A 222 -25.99 -20.83 17.26
CA LEU A 222 -24.87 -20.99 16.34
C LEU A 222 -23.56 -21.16 17.10
N GLN A 223 -22.59 -21.77 16.46
CA GLN A 223 -21.19 -21.66 16.88
C GLN A 223 -20.51 -20.60 16.03
N LEU A 224 -20.09 -19.51 16.64
CA LEU A 224 -19.47 -18.37 15.93
C LEU A 224 -18.10 -18.04 16.52
N PRO A 225 -17.11 -17.64 15.68
CA PRO A 225 -15.76 -17.31 16.12
C PRO A 225 -15.75 -15.99 16.90
N TYR A 226 -14.98 -15.91 17.97
CA TYR A 226 -14.76 -14.67 18.74
C TYR A 226 -13.41 -14.01 18.46
N ARG A 227 -12.61 -14.58 17.56
CA ARG A 227 -11.38 -13.93 17.06
C ARG A 227 -11.26 -14.13 15.56
N LEU A 228 -11.00 -13.02 14.88
CA LEU A 228 -10.86 -12.90 13.43
C LEU A 228 -9.47 -12.36 13.17
N GLN A 229 -8.72 -12.98 12.26
CA GLN A 229 -7.42 -12.46 11.84
C GLN A 229 -7.30 -12.50 10.32
N THR A 230 -6.86 -11.40 9.72
CA THR A 230 -6.51 -11.35 8.30
C THR A 230 -5.05 -11.71 8.17
N ILE A 231 -4.74 -12.82 7.50
CA ILE A 231 -3.38 -13.36 7.35
C ILE A 231 -2.98 -13.32 5.88
N TYR A 232 -1.93 -12.56 5.57
CA TYR A 232 -1.34 -12.50 4.23
C TYR A 232 -0.26 -13.56 4.05
N ASN A 233 -0.27 -14.25 2.91
CA ASN A 233 0.70 -15.28 2.54
C ASN A 233 1.01 -16.30 3.65
N SER A 234 0.02 -16.57 4.50
CA SER A 234 0.09 -17.47 5.66
C SER A 234 1.02 -17.03 6.82
N THR A 235 1.70 -15.89 6.72
CA THR A 235 2.69 -15.43 7.70
C THR A 235 2.33 -14.11 8.36
N ASP A 236 1.84 -13.15 7.59
CA ASP A 236 1.75 -11.75 8.04
C ASP A 236 0.35 -11.44 8.54
N VAL A 237 0.23 -10.95 9.77
CA VAL A 237 -1.07 -10.65 10.39
C VAL A 237 -1.45 -9.20 10.09
N LEU A 238 -2.30 -8.99 9.08
CA LEU A 238 -2.71 -7.65 8.68
C LEU A 238 -3.81 -7.06 9.56
N GLU A 239 -4.69 -7.90 10.10
CA GLU A 239 -5.69 -7.47 11.09
C GLU A 239 -5.83 -8.54 12.17
N ASP A 240 -6.03 -8.11 13.41
CA ASP A 240 -6.35 -8.98 14.55
C ASP A 240 -7.47 -8.35 15.38
N VAL A 241 -8.63 -9.01 15.32
CA VAL A 241 -9.87 -8.53 15.93
C VAL A 241 -10.37 -9.57 16.91
N LYS A 242 -10.58 -9.16 18.17
CA LYS A 242 -11.27 -9.97 19.17
C LYS A 242 -12.66 -9.41 19.39
N LEU A 243 -13.67 -10.22 19.10
CA LEU A 243 -15.06 -9.85 19.33
C LEU A 243 -15.38 -9.92 20.83
N ASP A 244 -16.06 -8.91 21.32
CA ASP A 244 -16.60 -8.85 22.68
C ASP A 244 -18.05 -9.34 22.72
N SER A 245 -18.80 -9.12 21.65
CA SER A 245 -20.16 -9.65 21.52
C SER A 245 -20.56 -9.93 20.08
N ILE A 246 -21.51 -10.86 19.95
CA ILE A 246 -22.12 -11.25 18.70
C ILE A 246 -23.64 -11.30 18.93
N SER A 247 -24.40 -10.61 18.08
CA SER A 247 -25.86 -10.66 18.06
C SER A 247 -26.35 -11.31 16.79
N VAL A 248 -27.33 -12.21 16.91
CA VAL A 248 -27.95 -12.90 15.77
C VAL A 248 -29.42 -12.52 15.71
N ASN A 249 -29.86 -12.01 14.56
CA ASN A 249 -31.16 -11.37 14.35
C ASN A 249 -31.52 -10.24 15.33
N PRO A 250 -30.59 -9.31 15.64
CA PRO A 250 -30.95 -8.15 16.44
C PRO A 250 -32.00 -7.29 15.73
N LEU A 251 -32.75 -6.53 16.52
CA LEU A 251 -33.61 -5.48 15.99
C LEU A 251 -32.74 -4.34 15.46
N ILE A 252 -32.73 -4.15 14.13
CA ILE A 252 -32.05 -3.03 13.47
C ILE A 252 -33.09 -2.00 13.03
N LYS A 253 -32.81 -0.72 13.29
CA LYS A 253 -33.69 0.39 12.91
C LYS A 253 -33.79 0.50 11.39
N ALA A 254 -34.96 0.93 10.90
CA ALA A 254 -35.12 1.28 9.50
C ALA A 254 -34.12 2.37 9.10
N GLY A 255 -33.55 2.25 7.90
CA GLY A 255 -32.55 3.17 7.37
C GLY A 255 -31.13 3.01 7.92
N PHE A 256 -30.86 2.04 8.79
CA PHE A 256 -29.53 1.85 9.38
C PHE A 256 -28.41 1.57 8.35
N PHE A 257 -28.78 0.92 7.24
CA PHE A 257 -27.90 0.58 6.12
C PHE A 257 -28.09 1.52 4.91
N ASP A 258 -28.86 2.58 5.06
CA ASP A 258 -29.10 3.52 3.96
C ASP A 258 -27.95 4.53 3.90
N PRO A 259 -27.51 4.94 2.69
CA PRO A 259 -26.50 5.97 2.55
C PRO A 259 -27.02 7.30 3.09
N VAL A 260 -26.14 8.06 3.75
CA VAL A 260 -26.43 9.40 4.28
C VAL A 260 -25.35 10.33 3.77
N LEU A 261 -25.70 11.15 2.78
CA LEU A 261 -24.78 12.10 2.19
C LEU A 261 -24.89 13.48 2.88
N PRO A 262 -23.77 14.20 3.07
CA PRO A 262 -23.80 15.62 3.39
C PRO A 262 -24.58 16.42 2.34
N SER A 263 -25.19 17.53 2.74
CA SER A 263 -26.05 18.33 1.84
C SER A 263 -25.35 18.90 0.60
N LYS A 264 -24.02 18.98 0.62
CA LYS A 264 -23.19 19.49 -0.48
C LYS A 264 -22.56 18.37 -1.32
N ASP A 265 -22.74 17.12 -0.93
CA ASP A 265 -22.12 15.98 -1.60
C ASP A 265 -22.94 15.61 -2.85
N THR A 266 -22.26 15.60 -4.00
CA THR A 266 -22.84 15.29 -5.31
C THR A 266 -22.37 13.93 -5.84
N SER A 267 -21.72 13.12 -5.01
CA SER A 267 -21.30 11.77 -5.38
C SER A 267 -22.51 10.90 -5.68
N SER A 268 -22.31 9.91 -6.54
CA SER A 268 -23.34 8.98 -6.97
C SER A 268 -22.85 7.55 -6.80
N PRO A 269 -23.75 6.58 -6.55
CA PRO A 269 -23.36 5.20 -6.33
C PRO A 269 -22.56 4.66 -7.52
N GLN A 270 -21.39 4.08 -7.22
CA GLN A 270 -20.54 3.41 -8.20
C GLN A 270 -20.68 1.90 -8.04
N VAL A 271 -21.05 1.24 -9.14
CA VAL A 271 -21.17 -0.22 -9.16
C VAL A 271 -19.77 -0.84 -9.00
N PRO A 272 -19.59 -1.83 -8.10
CA PRO A 272 -18.33 -2.52 -7.89
C PRO A 272 -17.71 -3.05 -9.18
N LYS A 273 -16.41 -2.83 -9.37
CA LYS A 273 -15.68 -3.26 -10.56
C LYS A 273 -14.30 -3.79 -10.19
N GLN A 274 -13.93 -4.92 -10.77
CA GLN A 274 -12.55 -5.43 -10.72
C GLN A 274 -11.68 -4.79 -11.80
N SER A 275 -10.39 -4.63 -11.50
CA SER A 275 -9.39 -4.16 -12.46
C SER A 275 -8.07 -4.90 -12.26
N ALA A 276 -7.41 -5.23 -13.36
CA ALA A 276 -6.01 -5.68 -13.30
C ALA A 276 -5.06 -4.51 -12.99
N LEU A 277 -5.46 -3.27 -13.31
CA LEU A 277 -4.70 -2.05 -13.02
C LEU A 277 -4.83 -1.59 -11.57
N TYR A 278 -5.96 -1.92 -10.92
CA TYR A 278 -6.26 -1.62 -9.53
C TYR A 278 -6.75 -2.92 -8.85
N PRO A 279 -5.86 -3.92 -8.66
CA PRO A 279 -6.24 -5.19 -8.07
C PRO A 279 -6.63 -4.99 -6.60
N ARG A 280 -7.46 -5.89 -6.06
CA ARG A 280 -7.91 -5.82 -4.66
C ARG A 280 -6.75 -5.76 -3.65
N SER A 281 -5.64 -6.45 -3.95
CA SER A 281 -4.42 -6.45 -3.15
C SER A 281 -3.91 -5.03 -2.91
N GLU A 282 -3.86 -4.22 -3.97
CA GLU A 282 -3.43 -2.83 -3.90
C GLU A 282 -4.47 -1.94 -3.24
N VAL A 283 -5.75 -2.05 -3.62
CA VAL A 283 -6.82 -1.24 -3.02
C VAL A 283 -6.91 -1.50 -1.52
N HIS A 284 -6.79 -2.75 -1.09
CA HIS A 284 -6.71 -3.17 0.31
C HIS A 284 -5.56 -2.46 1.04
N GLU A 285 -4.34 -2.64 0.54
CA GLU A 285 -3.12 -2.10 1.14
C GLU A 285 -3.18 -0.57 1.34
N PHE A 286 -3.61 0.16 0.31
CA PHE A 286 -3.74 1.61 0.39
C PHE A 286 -4.92 2.04 1.25
N PHE A 287 -6.06 1.35 1.18
CA PHE A 287 -7.24 1.74 1.94
C PHE A 287 -7.05 1.50 3.44
N GLU A 288 -6.58 0.34 3.87
CA GLU A 288 -6.43 0.05 5.31
C GLU A 288 -5.37 0.94 5.95
N ALA A 289 -4.37 1.36 5.19
CA ALA A 289 -3.40 2.37 5.60
C ALA A 289 -3.89 3.82 5.41
N GLY A 290 -5.12 4.09 4.99
CA GLY A 290 -5.63 5.47 4.81
C GLY A 290 -4.99 6.27 3.66
N LEU A 291 -4.30 5.60 2.74
CA LEU A 291 -3.58 6.18 1.60
C LEU A 291 -4.35 6.02 0.27
N TRP A 292 -5.57 5.48 0.28
CA TRP A 292 -6.36 5.37 -0.95
C TRP A 292 -6.97 6.72 -1.37
N GLY A 293 -6.39 7.32 -2.41
CA GLY A 293 -6.88 8.56 -3.04
C GLY A 293 -7.82 8.35 -4.24
N GLY A 294 -8.13 7.10 -4.58
CA GLY A 294 -8.87 6.75 -5.80
C GLY A 294 -7.96 6.46 -7.00
N PRO A 295 -8.55 6.18 -8.18
CA PRO A 295 -7.79 5.73 -9.34
C PRO A 295 -7.00 6.87 -10.01
N PHE A 296 -5.69 6.93 -9.75
CA PHE A 296 -4.78 8.02 -10.14
C PHE A 296 -4.85 8.38 -11.64
N GLU A 297 -4.82 7.39 -12.54
CA GLU A 297 -4.88 7.60 -14.00
C GLU A 297 -6.21 8.12 -14.52
N SER A 298 -7.25 8.19 -13.68
CA SER A 298 -8.49 8.88 -14.04
C SER A 298 -8.37 10.41 -13.96
N PHE A 299 -7.39 10.91 -13.21
CA PHE A 299 -7.16 12.33 -12.97
C PHE A 299 -5.97 12.87 -13.77
N PHE A 300 -4.96 12.03 -14.01
CA PHE A 300 -3.68 12.45 -14.59
C PHE A 300 -3.27 11.62 -15.79
N ASN A 301 -2.50 12.24 -16.67
CA ASN A 301 -1.92 11.65 -17.87
C ASN A 301 -0.62 12.39 -18.25
N THR A 302 -0.04 12.14 -19.42
CA THR A 302 1.23 12.73 -19.83
C THR A 302 1.23 14.26 -19.91
N SER A 303 0.08 14.92 -20.11
CA SER A 303 0.00 16.39 -20.11
C SER A 303 0.14 17.00 -18.72
N HIS A 304 0.11 16.18 -17.67
CA HIS A 304 0.25 16.59 -16.27
C HIS A 304 1.65 16.30 -15.73
N VAL A 305 2.58 15.83 -16.57
CA VAL A 305 3.98 15.67 -16.19
C VAL A 305 4.62 17.04 -16.04
N VAL A 306 5.18 17.30 -14.87
CA VAL A 306 5.93 18.53 -14.58
C VAL A 306 7.40 18.18 -14.45
N VAL A 307 8.24 18.96 -15.13
CA VAL A 307 9.68 18.79 -15.15
C VAL A 307 10.34 20.03 -14.57
N THR A 308 11.26 19.81 -13.63
CA THR A 308 12.17 20.82 -13.11
C THR A 308 13.61 20.35 -13.32
N HIS A 309 14.53 21.31 -13.43
CA HIS A 309 15.96 21.04 -13.62
C HIS A 309 16.71 21.47 -12.37
N PRO A 310 17.06 20.54 -11.46
CA PRO A 310 17.77 20.86 -10.22
C PRO A 310 19.07 21.63 -10.47
N ILE A 311 19.72 21.34 -11.60
CA ILE A 311 20.88 22.08 -12.10
C ILE A 311 20.57 22.57 -13.52
N PRO A 312 20.28 23.87 -13.72
CA PRO A 312 19.87 24.40 -15.03
C PRO A 312 20.85 24.13 -16.18
N ASN A 313 22.15 24.03 -15.87
CA ASN A 313 23.20 23.81 -16.86
C ASN A 313 23.40 22.32 -17.23
N ILE A 314 22.72 21.39 -16.55
CA ILE A 314 22.77 19.95 -16.83
C ILE A 314 21.34 19.45 -17.08
N PRO A 315 20.71 19.83 -18.21
CA PRO A 315 19.30 19.56 -18.48
C PRO A 315 18.95 18.06 -18.57
N GLN A 316 19.95 17.18 -18.69
CA GLN A 316 19.79 15.73 -18.67
C GLN A 316 19.39 15.20 -17.29
N ILE A 317 19.62 15.97 -16.21
CA ILE A 317 19.18 15.65 -14.86
C ILE A 317 17.88 16.41 -14.61
N MET A 318 16.79 15.67 -14.45
CA MET A 318 15.45 16.21 -14.26
C MET A 318 14.86 15.70 -12.95
N ALA A 319 14.14 16.56 -12.23
CA ALA A 319 13.22 16.16 -11.18
C ALA A 319 11.79 16.27 -11.73
N VAL A 320 11.04 15.17 -11.68
CA VAL A 320 9.79 14.98 -12.40
C VAL A 320 8.71 14.47 -11.46
N TYR A 321 7.50 15.02 -11.60
CA TYR A 321 6.30 14.53 -10.92
C TYR A 321 5.08 14.61 -11.85
N VAL A 322 3.98 13.97 -11.43
CA VAL A 322 2.72 13.96 -12.19
C VAL A 322 1.63 14.62 -11.37
N GLY A 323 1.06 15.71 -11.90
CA GLY A 323 0.02 16.47 -11.22
C GLY A 323 0.60 17.43 -10.19
N TYR A 324 0.82 16.93 -8.97
CA TYR A 324 1.32 17.71 -7.82
C TYR A 324 2.59 17.08 -7.25
N ALA A 325 3.37 17.87 -6.51
CA ALA A 325 4.72 17.53 -6.07
C ALA A 325 4.76 16.69 -4.78
N ASP A 326 3.80 15.77 -4.59
CA ASP A 326 3.77 14.82 -3.47
C ASP A 326 4.73 13.64 -3.66
N TYR A 327 5.07 13.37 -4.92
CA TYR A 327 5.94 12.29 -5.35
C TYR A 327 6.82 12.72 -6.51
N VAL A 328 8.11 12.82 -6.26
CA VAL A 328 9.12 13.30 -7.22
C VAL A 328 10.14 12.22 -7.49
N GLN A 329 10.51 12.11 -8.76
CA GLN A 329 11.45 11.12 -9.26
C GLN A 329 12.58 11.85 -9.99
N LEU A 330 13.82 11.37 -9.87
CA LEU A 330 14.86 11.77 -10.80
C LEU A 330 14.68 11.02 -12.11
N VAL A 331 14.74 11.76 -13.22
CA VAL A 331 14.78 11.22 -14.57
C VAL A 331 16.09 11.66 -15.21
N LEU A 332 16.93 10.69 -15.58
CA LEU A 332 18.27 10.91 -16.11
C LEU A 332 18.33 10.48 -17.57
N ASN A 333 18.54 11.46 -18.46
CA ASN A 333 18.51 11.28 -19.90
C ASN A 333 19.90 10.96 -20.48
N PHE A 334 20.36 9.72 -20.28
CA PHE A 334 21.61 9.21 -20.85
C PHE A 334 21.52 9.06 -22.38
N THR A 335 22.65 8.96 -23.08
CA THR A 335 22.73 8.79 -24.53
C THR A 335 21.87 7.62 -25.02
N ASP A 336 22.02 6.44 -24.41
CA ASP A 336 21.41 5.19 -24.88
C ASP A 336 20.02 4.90 -24.29
N GLY A 337 19.53 5.73 -23.36
CA GLY A 337 18.23 5.52 -22.72
C GLY A 337 18.04 6.37 -21.48
N VAL A 338 16.97 6.08 -20.74
CA VAL A 338 16.60 6.84 -19.54
C VAL A 338 16.69 5.98 -18.29
N LEU A 339 17.27 6.52 -17.23
CA LEU A 339 17.19 5.96 -15.88
C LEU A 339 16.17 6.76 -15.07
N ILE A 340 15.33 6.08 -14.30
CA ILE A 340 14.38 6.72 -13.38
C ILE A 340 14.65 6.23 -11.95
N THR A 341 14.60 7.13 -10.96
CA THR A 341 14.57 6.77 -9.53
C THR A 341 13.14 6.69 -9.03
N ASP A 342 12.88 5.75 -8.13
CA ASP A 342 11.54 5.41 -7.62
C ASP A 342 10.51 5.09 -8.70
N ALA A 343 9.40 4.49 -8.29
CA ALA A 343 8.34 4.01 -9.13
C ALA A 343 7.03 4.00 -8.35
N ALA A 344 6.43 5.17 -8.18
CA ALA A 344 5.10 5.27 -7.60
C ALA A 344 4.05 4.56 -8.48
N PRO A 345 3.08 3.85 -7.88
CA PRO A 345 2.07 3.13 -8.62
C PRO A 345 1.29 4.09 -9.52
N HIS A 346 0.98 3.63 -10.74
CA HIS A 346 0.26 4.36 -11.79
C HIS A 346 0.99 5.57 -12.41
N ARG A 347 1.85 6.27 -11.65
CA ARG A 347 2.76 7.30 -12.19
C ARG A 347 3.78 6.68 -13.14
N SER A 348 4.24 5.47 -12.83
CA SER A 348 5.13 4.64 -13.66
C SER A 348 4.71 4.59 -15.14
N ARG A 349 3.46 4.21 -15.44
CA ARG A 349 2.94 4.09 -16.81
C ARG A 349 2.89 5.42 -17.54
N ILE A 350 2.46 6.48 -16.85
CA ILE A 350 2.45 7.84 -17.39
C ILE A 350 3.88 8.28 -17.75
N LEU A 351 4.86 8.02 -16.89
CA LEU A 351 6.24 8.39 -17.16
C LEU A 351 6.89 7.56 -18.27
N ILE A 352 6.61 6.25 -18.35
CA ILE A 352 7.07 5.41 -19.48
C ILE A 352 6.56 5.98 -20.80
N GLN A 353 5.28 6.34 -20.86
CA GLN A 353 4.69 6.95 -22.04
C GLN A 353 5.31 8.32 -22.34
N TRP A 354 5.43 9.19 -21.33
CA TRP A 354 5.99 10.52 -21.48
C TRP A 354 7.45 10.49 -21.96
N VAL A 355 8.29 9.59 -21.43
CA VAL A 355 9.68 9.41 -21.88
C VAL A 355 9.72 9.06 -23.36
N LYS A 356 8.85 8.14 -23.80
CA LYS A 356 8.76 7.74 -25.22
C LYS A 356 8.32 8.90 -26.11
N GLU A 357 7.32 9.66 -25.69
CA GLU A 357 6.73 10.75 -26.48
C GLU A 357 7.63 12.00 -26.51
N THR A 358 8.30 12.32 -25.41
CA THR A 358 9.01 13.59 -25.22
C THR A 358 10.50 13.46 -25.45
N LEU A 359 11.12 12.38 -24.97
CA LEU A 359 12.57 12.16 -25.08
C LEU A 359 12.94 11.25 -26.25
N ASN A 360 11.94 10.62 -26.90
CA ASN A 360 12.12 9.65 -27.99
C ASN A 360 13.12 8.53 -27.62
N LYS A 361 13.01 8.05 -26.37
CA LYS A 361 13.86 7.00 -25.78
C LYS A 361 13.02 5.98 -25.01
N SER A 362 13.65 4.89 -24.62
CA SER A 362 13.10 3.93 -23.65
C SER A 362 13.69 4.16 -22.26
N VAL A 363 12.94 3.74 -21.23
CA VAL A 363 13.47 3.59 -19.89
C VAL A 363 14.29 2.31 -19.86
N THR A 364 15.59 2.43 -19.57
CA THR A 364 16.53 1.30 -19.55
C THR A 364 16.82 0.82 -18.14
N HIS A 365 16.67 1.68 -17.13
CA HIS A 365 16.94 1.36 -15.74
C HIS A 365 15.89 1.99 -14.83
N ILE A 366 15.47 1.24 -13.82
CA ILE A 366 14.63 1.71 -12.72
C ILE A 366 15.35 1.45 -11.40
N VAL A 367 15.44 2.46 -10.54
CA VAL A 367 16.18 2.43 -9.29
C VAL A 367 15.26 2.86 -8.14
N PRO A 368 14.46 1.95 -7.57
CA PRO A 368 13.72 2.28 -6.36
C PRO A 368 14.70 2.55 -5.22
N SER A 369 14.45 3.60 -4.46
CA SER A 369 15.20 3.95 -3.25
C SER A 369 15.05 2.87 -2.20
N HIS A 370 13.85 2.31 -2.05
CA HIS A 370 13.52 1.20 -1.15
C HIS A 370 12.18 0.54 -1.53
N HIS A 371 11.79 -0.50 -0.77
CA HIS A 371 10.66 -1.37 -1.08
C HIS A 371 9.26 -0.88 -0.69
N HIS A 372 9.13 0.27 -0.03
CA HIS A 372 7.80 0.81 0.29
C HIS A 372 6.97 1.01 -0.99
N ARG A 373 5.65 0.84 -0.85
CA ARG A 373 4.73 0.69 -1.98
C ARG A 373 4.68 1.94 -2.85
N ASP A 374 4.90 3.09 -2.27
CA ASP A 374 4.90 4.37 -2.94
C ASP A 374 6.20 4.65 -3.70
N HIS A 375 7.32 4.01 -3.34
CA HIS A 375 8.59 4.06 -4.08
C HIS A 375 8.79 2.90 -5.05
N ALA A 376 8.12 1.76 -4.82
CA ALA A 376 8.36 0.53 -5.58
C ALA A 376 7.11 -0.05 -6.27
N GLY A 377 5.92 0.49 -5.99
CA GLY A 377 4.64 -0.10 -6.42
C GLY A 377 4.46 -0.18 -7.94
N GLY A 378 5.09 0.73 -8.67
CA GLY A 378 5.12 0.80 -10.14
C GLY A 378 6.33 0.13 -10.79
N VAL A 379 7.24 -0.50 -10.03
CA VAL A 379 8.37 -1.26 -10.58
C VAL A 379 7.94 -2.29 -11.63
N PRO A 380 6.84 -3.06 -11.44
CA PRO A 380 6.39 -4.04 -12.43
C PRO A 380 6.16 -3.46 -13.82
N ASP A 381 5.63 -2.23 -13.93
CA ASP A 381 5.38 -1.56 -15.21
C ASP A 381 6.70 -1.27 -15.95
N TYR A 382 7.74 -0.82 -15.23
CA TYR A 382 9.07 -0.57 -15.82
C TYR A 382 9.78 -1.86 -16.24
N VAL A 383 9.68 -2.91 -15.43
CA VAL A 383 10.24 -4.22 -15.76
C VAL A 383 9.54 -4.81 -16.98
N GLU A 384 8.22 -4.68 -17.09
CA GLU A 384 7.45 -5.10 -18.27
C GLU A 384 7.86 -4.31 -19.52
N ALA A 385 8.19 -3.02 -19.37
CA ALA A 385 8.74 -2.18 -20.43
C ALA A 385 10.20 -2.50 -20.81
N GLY A 386 10.84 -3.47 -20.13
CA GLY A 386 12.18 -3.96 -20.43
C GLY A 386 13.31 -3.26 -19.66
N ALA A 387 13.01 -2.46 -18.65
CA ALA A 387 14.03 -1.82 -17.82
C ALA A 387 14.75 -2.84 -16.92
N VAL A 388 16.03 -2.61 -16.69
CA VAL A 388 16.81 -3.32 -15.67
C VAL A 388 16.46 -2.76 -14.29
N LEU A 389 16.06 -3.63 -13.36
CA LEU A 389 15.81 -3.27 -11.98
C LEU A 389 17.14 -3.23 -11.20
N VAL A 390 17.49 -2.04 -10.73
CA VAL A 390 18.71 -1.79 -9.95
C VAL A 390 18.37 -1.74 -8.48
N VAL A 391 18.86 -2.69 -7.69
CA VAL A 391 18.54 -2.80 -6.25
C VAL A 391 19.74 -3.30 -5.44
N PRO A 392 19.82 -3.00 -4.14
CA PRO A 392 20.78 -3.64 -3.26
C PRO A 392 20.64 -5.17 -3.29
N GLU A 393 21.75 -5.90 -3.12
CA GLU A 393 21.75 -7.37 -3.07
C GLU A 393 20.74 -7.94 -2.06
N VAL A 394 20.54 -7.25 -0.93
CA VAL A 394 19.59 -7.63 0.13
C VAL A 394 18.13 -7.64 -0.33
N ALA A 395 17.78 -6.85 -1.34
CA ALA A 395 16.41 -6.66 -1.83
C ALA A 395 16.06 -7.57 -3.02
N LYS A 396 17.06 -8.20 -3.68
CA LYS A 396 16.84 -8.99 -4.90
C LYS A 396 15.70 -10.01 -4.77
N ARG A 397 15.65 -10.73 -3.63
CA ARG A 397 14.64 -11.76 -3.39
C ARG A 397 13.23 -11.17 -3.33
N PHE A 398 13.06 -9.99 -2.71
CA PHE A 398 11.76 -9.33 -2.60
C PHE A 398 11.11 -9.08 -3.97
N TYR A 399 11.92 -8.65 -4.94
CA TYR A 399 11.47 -8.35 -6.30
C TYR A 399 11.49 -9.55 -7.25
N SER A 400 11.88 -10.74 -6.80
CA SER A 400 12.16 -11.88 -7.69
C SER A 400 10.91 -12.48 -8.33
N ASP A 401 9.71 -12.22 -7.81
CA ASP A 401 8.45 -12.77 -8.35
C ASP A 401 7.71 -11.79 -9.28
N ILE A 402 8.20 -10.56 -9.43
CA ILE A 402 7.65 -9.58 -10.37
C ILE A 402 7.60 -10.17 -11.78
N ASN A 403 6.49 -9.93 -12.47
CA ASN A 403 6.26 -10.39 -13.84
C ASN A 403 6.53 -11.90 -14.01
N ASN A 404 6.07 -12.71 -13.05
CA ASN A 404 6.28 -14.16 -12.98
C ASN A 404 7.76 -14.55 -13.00
N GLY A 405 8.60 -13.76 -12.34
CA GLY A 405 10.06 -13.95 -12.26
C GLY A 405 10.84 -13.51 -13.48
N SER A 406 10.21 -12.80 -14.42
CA SER A 406 10.88 -12.24 -15.59
C SER A 406 11.49 -10.88 -15.26
N VAL A 407 12.55 -10.88 -14.45
CA VAL A 407 13.22 -9.65 -14.00
C VAL A 407 14.71 -9.66 -14.36
N SER A 408 15.17 -8.60 -15.02
CA SER A 408 16.59 -8.35 -15.24
C SER A 408 17.12 -7.49 -14.10
N PHE A 409 18.12 -7.98 -13.37
CA PHE A 409 18.66 -7.30 -12.20
C PHE A 409 20.07 -6.75 -12.45
N ALA A 410 20.33 -5.55 -11.96
CA ALA A 410 21.68 -5.07 -11.63
C ALA A 410 21.76 -4.88 -10.12
N THR A 411 22.39 -5.81 -9.41
CA THR A 411 22.53 -5.74 -7.95
C THR A 411 23.84 -5.11 -7.52
N TYR A 412 23.81 -4.42 -6.38
CA TYR A 412 24.97 -3.74 -5.82
C TYR A 412 25.01 -3.87 -4.29
N ASN A 413 26.12 -3.48 -3.68
CA ASN A 413 26.28 -3.48 -2.23
C ASN A 413 27.12 -2.28 -1.77
N GLU A 414 27.32 -2.14 -0.46
CA GLU A 414 28.02 -1.00 0.12
C GLU A 414 29.44 -0.79 -0.43
N LYS A 415 30.16 -1.88 -0.74
CA LYS A 415 31.53 -1.80 -1.26
C LYS A 415 31.58 -1.49 -2.75
N ASN A 416 30.58 -1.95 -3.50
CA ASN A 416 30.48 -1.82 -4.94
C ASN A 416 29.13 -1.20 -5.27
N PRO A 417 28.99 0.13 -5.14
CA PRO A 417 27.74 0.80 -5.49
C PRO A 417 27.44 0.67 -6.98
N PHE A 418 26.17 0.80 -7.35
CA PHE A 418 25.79 0.87 -8.75
C PHE A 418 26.31 2.18 -9.36
N VAL A 419 26.89 2.11 -10.56
CA VAL A 419 27.36 3.27 -11.31
C VAL A 419 26.96 3.12 -12.78
N LEU A 420 26.22 4.09 -13.30
CA LEU A 420 25.90 4.23 -14.73
C LEU A 420 26.46 5.57 -15.23
N LYS A 421 27.11 5.58 -16.40
CA LYS A 421 27.71 6.81 -16.95
C LYS A 421 27.73 6.80 -18.48
N ASP A 422 27.65 8.00 -19.06
CA ASP A 422 27.95 8.24 -20.46
C ASP A 422 28.94 9.43 -20.60
N ALA A 423 28.99 10.06 -21.77
CA ALA A 423 29.86 11.21 -22.01
C ALA A 423 29.38 12.53 -21.36
N ASN A 424 28.13 12.60 -20.90
CA ASN A 424 27.47 13.82 -20.44
C ASN A 424 27.19 13.80 -18.94
N ILE A 425 26.68 12.67 -18.42
CA ILE A 425 26.25 12.53 -17.02
C ILE A 425 26.67 11.19 -16.42
N GLN A 426 26.60 11.09 -15.10
CA GLN A 426 26.72 9.84 -14.35
C GLN A 426 25.69 9.77 -13.22
N PHE A 427 25.30 8.55 -12.88
CA PHE A 427 24.43 8.23 -11.75
C PHE A 427 25.07 7.16 -10.87
N ARG A 428 24.85 7.29 -9.56
CA ARG A 428 25.27 6.30 -8.56
C ARG A 428 24.12 6.02 -7.61
N SER A 429 23.95 4.77 -7.22
CA SER A 429 23.03 4.37 -6.15
C SER A 429 23.82 3.76 -5.01
N LEU A 430 23.60 4.28 -3.81
CA LEU A 430 24.39 4.01 -2.62
C LEU A 430 23.52 3.36 -1.54
N TRP A 431 23.97 2.23 -1.01
CA TRP A 431 23.28 1.48 0.04
C TRP A 431 24.27 1.11 1.14
N ARG A 432 23.79 1.09 2.39
CA ARG A 432 24.54 0.69 3.58
C ARG A 432 23.70 -0.25 4.44
N ASP A 433 24.37 -1.15 5.16
CA ASP A 433 23.67 -2.08 6.06
C ASP A 433 23.00 -1.34 7.22
N GLU A 434 23.69 -0.32 7.76
CA GLU A 434 23.13 0.69 8.65
C GLU A 434 22.56 1.83 7.81
N ASN A 435 21.24 1.88 7.71
CA ASN A 435 20.52 2.89 6.98
C ASN A 435 19.32 3.41 7.80
N PRO A 436 18.83 4.61 7.49
CA PRO A 436 17.89 5.32 8.37
C PRO A 436 16.42 4.88 8.27
N HIS A 437 15.98 4.21 7.20
CA HIS A 437 14.54 4.16 6.89
C HIS A 437 13.96 2.79 6.51
N ALA A 438 14.67 1.95 5.78
CA ALA A 438 14.14 0.63 5.38
C ALA A 438 15.30 -0.31 5.04
N ARG A 439 15.14 -1.62 5.20
CA ARG A 439 16.27 -2.57 5.06
C ARG A 439 17.07 -2.41 3.75
N ASP A 440 16.41 -2.05 2.66
CA ASP A 440 17.00 -1.80 1.34
C ASP A 440 17.14 -0.32 0.97
N TRP A 441 16.96 0.60 1.93
CA TRP A 441 17.04 2.02 1.67
C TRP A 441 18.37 2.46 1.12
N SER A 442 18.29 3.16 0.01
CA SER A 442 19.40 3.68 -0.76
C SER A 442 19.09 5.09 -1.22
N TYR A 443 20.15 5.85 -1.53
CA TYR A 443 20.02 7.19 -2.08
C TYR A 443 20.84 7.33 -3.36
N GLY A 444 20.38 8.22 -4.23
CA GLY A 444 20.94 8.43 -5.56
C GLY A 444 21.85 9.66 -5.62
N ILE A 445 22.84 9.62 -6.50
CA ILE A 445 23.70 10.77 -6.83
C ILE A 445 23.73 10.91 -8.35
N ALA A 446 23.48 12.10 -8.87
CA ALA A 446 23.62 12.44 -10.28
C ALA A 446 24.51 13.66 -10.46
N THR A 447 25.42 13.61 -11.44
CA THR A 447 26.32 14.71 -11.80
C THR A 447 26.54 14.73 -13.30
N SER A 448 27.25 15.74 -13.81
CA SER A 448 27.91 15.63 -15.11
C SER A 448 28.91 14.46 -15.13
N ALA A 449 29.32 14.00 -16.31
CA ALA A 449 30.22 12.86 -16.45
C ALA A 449 31.59 13.09 -15.78
N CYS A 450 32.01 14.34 -15.66
CA CYS A 450 33.20 14.72 -14.90
C CYS A 450 33.01 16.13 -14.31
N PRO A 451 32.45 16.25 -13.09
CA PRO A 451 32.11 17.53 -12.51
C PRO A 451 33.33 18.35 -12.08
N GLU A 452 33.33 19.64 -12.42
CA GLU A 452 34.29 20.60 -11.90
C GLU A 452 34.00 20.97 -10.44
N LYS A 453 34.92 21.71 -9.79
CA LYS A 453 34.86 22.08 -8.37
C LYS A 453 33.57 22.83 -7.96
N ASN A 454 32.90 23.50 -8.89
CA ASN A 454 31.66 24.26 -8.66
C ASN A 454 30.50 23.78 -9.55
N GLU A 455 30.66 22.65 -10.24
CA GLU A 455 29.56 22.07 -10.98
C GLU A 455 28.67 21.28 -10.03
N GLY A 456 27.36 21.51 -10.09
CA GLY A 456 26.45 21.00 -9.09
C GLY A 456 26.41 19.47 -9.04
N VAL A 457 26.31 18.94 -7.82
CA VAL A 457 25.95 17.56 -7.53
C VAL A 457 24.48 17.52 -7.14
N VAL A 458 23.74 16.54 -7.65
CA VAL A 458 22.37 16.26 -7.23
C VAL A 458 22.35 14.99 -6.38
N ALA A 459 21.79 15.06 -5.18
CA ALA A 459 21.40 13.88 -4.41
C ALA A 459 19.90 13.67 -4.48
N PHE A 460 19.45 12.43 -4.65
CA PHE A 460 18.06 12.03 -4.52
C PHE A 460 17.88 11.22 -3.24
N VAL A 461 16.97 11.65 -2.38
CA VAL A 461 16.69 11.00 -1.10
C VAL A 461 15.19 10.76 -0.95
N ALA A 462 14.83 9.62 -0.37
CA ALA A 462 13.47 9.29 0.00
C ALA A 462 13.37 9.21 1.53
N ASP A 463 12.28 9.72 2.10
CA ASP A 463 11.79 9.51 3.47
C ASP A 463 12.69 9.87 4.66
N VAL A 464 13.93 10.28 4.41
CA VAL A 464 14.85 10.78 5.44
C VAL A 464 14.85 12.29 5.51
N TRP A 465 14.44 12.95 4.43
CA TRP A 465 14.25 14.38 4.36
C TRP A 465 13.30 14.72 3.20
N SER A 466 12.29 15.53 3.50
CA SER A 466 11.35 16.08 2.53
C SER A 466 11.50 17.60 2.53
N PRO A 467 12.26 18.19 1.58
CA PRO A 467 12.47 19.63 1.56
C PRO A 467 11.14 20.39 1.39
N ASP A 468 10.84 21.38 2.23
CA ASP A 468 9.65 22.25 2.10
C ASP A 468 9.83 23.61 2.84
N PRO A 469 10.70 24.52 2.34
CA PRO A 469 11.06 25.79 2.98
C PRO A 469 9.91 26.79 3.22
N ASP A 470 8.70 26.54 2.68
CA ASP A 470 7.57 27.47 2.67
C ASP A 470 6.31 26.89 3.34
N ASP A 471 6.44 25.96 4.29
CA ASP A 471 5.35 25.13 4.84
C ASP A 471 4.24 25.85 5.65
N GLY A 472 4.12 27.17 5.56
CA GLY A 472 3.05 27.93 6.22
C GLY A 472 3.22 28.07 7.72
N GLY A 473 4.43 27.85 8.26
CA GLY A 473 4.78 28.14 9.65
C GLY A 473 4.74 26.93 10.59
N MET A 474 4.73 25.71 10.05
CA MET A 474 4.99 24.49 10.82
C MET A 474 6.50 24.25 11.00
N GLY A 475 7.33 24.83 10.12
CA GLY A 475 8.79 24.73 10.12
C GLY A 475 9.29 23.41 9.54
N ASP A 476 10.43 23.46 8.83
CA ASP A 476 11.02 22.33 8.08
C ASP A 476 11.06 21.01 8.88
N ALA A 477 11.24 21.07 10.21
CA ALA A 477 11.37 19.91 11.10
C ALA A 477 10.08 19.13 11.41
N VAL A 478 8.89 19.60 10.99
CA VAL A 478 7.61 18.92 11.34
C VAL A 478 7.26 17.78 10.37
N ARG A 479 7.85 17.77 9.16
CA ARG A 479 7.49 16.81 8.11
C ARG A 479 8.45 15.63 7.93
N PHE A 480 9.55 15.59 8.68
CA PHE A 480 10.50 14.48 8.63
C PHE A 480 11.15 14.24 10.00
N ASP A 481 11.64 13.03 10.22
CA ASP A 481 12.37 12.68 11.44
C ASP A 481 13.82 13.19 11.39
N ILE A 482 14.17 14.12 12.28
CA ILE A 482 15.53 14.67 12.37
C ILE A 482 16.58 13.58 12.62
N GLY A 483 16.25 12.53 13.38
CA GLY A 483 17.11 11.39 13.62
C GLY A 483 17.46 10.65 12.32
N TYR A 484 16.47 10.42 11.45
CA TYR A 484 16.71 9.81 10.14
C TYR A 484 17.54 10.72 9.22
N ALA A 485 17.21 12.02 9.20
CA ALA A 485 17.99 12.99 8.43
C ALA A 485 19.47 13.05 8.87
N ARG A 486 19.74 13.03 10.19
CA ARG A 486 21.11 13.04 10.72
C ARG A 486 21.89 11.77 10.40
N GLN A 487 21.25 10.60 10.43
CA GLN A 487 21.87 9.35 10.00
C GLN A 487 22.23 9.38 8.51
N TRP A 488 21.39 10.00 7.66
CA TRP A 488 21.78 10.23 6.27
C TRP A 488 22.96 11.20 6.14
N LEU A 489 23.03 12.27 6.96
CA LEU A 489 24.18 13.17 6.97
C LEU A 489 25.49 12.45 7.34
N ASP A 490 25.45 11.50 8.28
CA ASP A 490 26.61 10.65 8.60
C ASP A 490 27.07 9.84 7.37
N ALA A 491 26.13 9.24 6.63
CA ALA A 491 26.43 8.53 5.38
C ALA A 491 27.01 9.49 4.32
N ALA A 492 26.39 10.65 4.13
CA ALA A 492 26.84 11.69 3.18
C ALA A 492 28.29 12.15 3.46
N VAL A 493 28.66 12.34 4.73
CA VAL A 493 30.05 12.64 5.14
C VAL A 493 30.98 11.48 4.80
N GLY A 494 30.56 10.24 5.11
CA GLY A 494 31.31 9.03 4.79
C GLY A 494 31.60 8.90 3.29
N ASP A 495 30.62 9.24 2.45
CA ASP A 495 30.69 9.19 1.00
C ASP A 495 31.45 10.37 0.37
N GLY A 496 31.66 11.45 1.13
CA GLY A 496 32.34 12.64 0.66
C GLY A 496 31.43 13.58 -0.14
N LEU A 497 30.14 13.63 0.18
CA LEU A 497 29.15 14.43 -0.54
C LEU A 497 29.43 15.93 -0.35
N PRO A 498 29.53 16.73 -1.44
CA PRO A 498 29.83 18.15 -1.33
C PRO A 498 28.77 18.92 -0.56
N ARG A 499 29.21 19.93 0.21
CA ARG A 499 28.32 20.72 1.07
C ARG A 499 27.26 21.51 0.28
N ASP A 500 27.59 21.93 -0.94
CA ASP A 500 26.72 22.70 -1.83
C ASP A 500 25.80 21.84 -2.72
N THR A 501 25.73 20.54 -2.45
CA THR A 501 24.85 19.59 -3.16
C THR A 501 23.40 20.08 -3.18
N VAL A 502 22.78 20.02 -4.36
CA VAL A 502 21.34 20.18 -4.54
C VAL A 502 20.69 18.85 -4.20
N VAL A 503 19.66 18.86 -3.37
CA VAL A 503 18.97 17.67 -2.91
C VAL A 503 17.55 17.70 -3.46
N VAL A 504 17.14 16.58 -4.05
CA VAL A 504 15.78 16.32 -4.49
C VAL A 504 15.20 15.27 -3.55
N GLY A 505 14.20 15.66 -2.76
CA GLY A 505 13.41 14.74 -1.96
C GLY A 505 12.37 14.03 -2.83
N ALA A 506 12.13 12.74 -2.57
CA ALA A 506 11.02 11.99 -3.16
C ALA A 506 9.67 12.58 -2.77
N HIS A 507 9.60 13.22 -1.60
CA HIS A 507 8.44 13.94 -1.09
C HIS A 507 8.79 15.40 -0.77
N GLY A 508 7.78 16.24 -0.70
CA GLY A 508 7.87 17.61 -0.20
C GLY A 508 6.47 18.25 -0.10
N GLY A 509 6.44 19.57 -0.06
CA GLY A 509 5.21 20.34 -0.05
C GLY A 509 5.14 21.30 -1.23
N ASN A 510 5.56 22.54 -1.04
CA ASN A 510 5.56 23.57 -2.09
C ASN A 510 6.71 23.39 -3.09
N THR A 511 7.83 22.82 -2.63
CA THR A 511 8.96 22.38 -3.44
C THR A 511 9.42 21.02 -2.91
N THR A 512 10.27 20.34 -3.66
CA THR A 512 10.98 19.12 -3.24
C THR A 512 12.49 19.24 -3.43
N ILE A 513 12.96 20.44 -3.79
CA ILE A 513 14.35 20.73 -4.10
C ILE A 513 14.87 21.79 -3.15
N ASP A 514 15.99 21.51 -2.51
CA ASP A 514 16.71 22.45 -1.66
C ASP A 514 18.22 22.11 -1.65
N LYS A 515 19.03 22.80 -0.83
CA LYS A 515 20.45 22.54 -0.66
C LYS A 515 20.70 21.71 0.59
N LEU A 516 21.71 20.86 0.54
CA LEU A 516 22.18 20.11 1.72
C LEU A 516 22.52 21.05 2.89
N GLU A 517 23.05 22.25 2.60
CA GLU A 517 23.29 23.32 3.57
C GLU A 517 22.07 23.68 4.42
N SER A 518 20.88 23.68 3.83
CA SER A 518 19.63 23.96 4.53
C SER A 518 19.37 22.88 5.58
N LEU A 519 19.45 21.61 5.20
CA LEU A 519 19.30 20.49 6.15
C LEU A 519 20.38 20.52 7.25
N ILE A 520 21.63 20.81 6.89
CA ILE A 520 22.72 20.96 7.86
C ILE A 520 22.39 22.03 8.90
N THR A 521 21.83 23.16 8.45
CA THR A 521 21.41 24.26 9.32
C THR A 521 20.22 23.86 10.21
N ILE A 522 19.18 23.27 9.63
CA ILE A 522 17.97 22.83 10.33
C ILE A 522 18.31 21.81 11.43
N THR A 523 19.20 20.86 11.13
CA THR A 523 19.59 19.79 12.05
C THR A 523 20.69 20.20 13.04
N GLY A 524 21.33 21.36 12.84
CA GLY A 524 22.51 21.77 13.60
C GLY A 524 23.67 20.77 13.49
N TYR A 525 23.80 20.07 12.37
CA TYR A 525 24.83 19.05 12.17
C TYR A 525 26.17 19.70 11.82
N GLU A 526 27.27 19.27 12.46
CA GLU A 526 28.61 19.77 12.13
C GLU A 526 29.15 19.09 10.86
N TYR A 527 28.71 19.58 9.70
CA TYR A 527 29.12 19.03 8.42
C TYR A 527 30.49 19.59 7.97
N PRO A 528 31.44 18.76 7.50
CA PRO A 528 32.72 19.22 6.97
C PRO A 528 32.56 19.99 5.64
N ASN A 529 33.52 20.86 5.31
CA ASN A 529 33.53 21.61 4.04
C ASN A 529 34.02 20.74 2.88
N LEU A 530 33.24 19.71 2.53
CA LEU A 530 33.53 18.79 1.44
C LEU A 530 33.23 19.44 0.08
N GLU A 531 34.12 19.21 -0.88
CA GLU A 531 34.02 19.62 -2.29
C GLU A 531 33.91 18.38 -3.20
N THR A 532 33.59 18.57 -4.49
CA THR A 532 33.47 17.48 -5.50
C THR A 532 34.65 16.50 -5.52
N LYS A 533 35.87 16.97 -5.24
CA LYS A 533 37.10 16.16 -5.22
C LYS A 533 37.19 15.21 -4.01
N ASP A 534 36.42 15.49 -2.96
CA ASP A 534 36.46 14.74 -1.70
C ASP A 534 35.56 13.49 -1.76
N TRP A 535 34.85 13.29 -2.88
CA TRP A 535 34.04 12.11 -3.16
C TRP A 535 34.84 10.81 -3.10
N LYS A 536 34.29 9.78 -2.45
CA LYS A 536 34.99 8.51 -2.20
C LYS A 536 34.29 7.31 -2.81
N THR A 537 32.96 7.27 -2.76
CA THR A 537 32.22 6.01 -2.90
C THR A 537 31.97 5.61 -4.35
N GLY A 538 32.32 4.37 -4.70
CA GLY A 538 32.34 3.90 -6.09
C GLY A 538 33.50 4.47 -6.93
N GLY A 539 34.52 5.04 -6.27
CA GLY A 539 35.66 5.67 -6.91
C GLY A 539 35.40 7.12 -7.34
N ALA A 540 36.45 7.81 -7.79
CA ALA A 540 36.39 9.23 -8.13
C ALA A 540 35.30 9.57 -9.17
N LEU A 541 34.66 10.74 -9.03
CA LEU A 541 33.69 11.27 -10.00
C LEU A 541 34.35 11.58 -11.35
N CYS A 542 35.63 11.98 -11.31
CA CYS A 542 36.49 12.20 -12.47
C CYS A 542 37.74 11.35 -12.37
N LYS A 543 38.15 10.72 -13.47
CA LYS A 543 39.54 10.25 -13.61
C LYS A 543 40.37 11.43 -14.12
N HIS A 544 40.97 12.21 -13.23
CA HIS A 544 42.04 13.09 -13.66
C HIS A 544 43.23 12.22 -14.08
N HIS A 545 43.59 12.28 -15.36
CA HIS A 545 44.78 11.62 -15.89
C HIS A 545 46.05 12.34 -15.47
#